data_AF-A0A2E5HJR1-F1
#
_entry.id   AF-A0A2E5HJR1-F1
#
_cell.length_a   1.000
_cell.length_b   1.000
_cell.length_c   1.000
_cell.angle_alpha   90.00
_cell.angle_beta   90.00
_cell.angle_gamma   90.00
#
_symmetry.space_group_name_H-M   'P 1'
#
loop_
_entity.id
_entity.type
_entity.pdbx_description
1 polymer ?
#
loop_
_entity_poly.entity_id
_entity_poly.type
_entity_poly.pdbx_seq_one_letter_code
_entity_poly.pdbx_strand_id
1 'polypeptide(L)'
;MLFIPLAAALWSCATLEPTRTDPPHAAAPEAPGRVRNVILMIGDGMGPQQLGLLFEYAHRAPASIYKDRPVALEQVMDDGRVGLSRHGPAQHLVVDSACSATQLAIGQEALPEMIGLNADGDPVETILEKAKRAGKATGLVSDTRLTHATPAAFAAHQPYRNLENAIAVDMLATAPDVMLSGGLRHWVPGSAAREGSPAHEKLSALVGDALRVTSRREDERDLLAEARAAGYEVVFERSALAQVEGGRVLGLFAHSGMMDGLRNTRAKADPERTEPSLAEMTDQALDILSRDEDGFFLMVEGGQIDWAGHNNDVGLLLHEMIKFDDAVRVVHAWARGREDTLVIITADHETGGLGLSYSGASLPEPRPLPGAAFKERPYKANYNYGALSTLDRLYNQQKPLQKIVEEHGASDDRSPEALARRVREYTGFSLSVDGARAVLASEPNPYLTPGHPYLHAETVPRVDDLEAFFIFAEEVRGNLLARQLAAQQNVVWSTATHTHTPVAVITLGPPAATRPFGGLLHHTELGRLMERALLGP
;
A
#
# COMPACT_ATOMS: atom_id res chain seq x y z
N MET A 1 6.66 -27.47 94.22
CA MET A 1 5.79 -28.29 93.34
C MET A 1 5.72 -27.59 92.00
N LEU A 2 6.46 -28.13 91.04
CA LEU A 2 6.57 -27.68 89.66
C LEU A 2 5.50 -28.42 88.85
N PHE A 3 4.69 -27.73 88.04
CA PHE A 3 4.08 -28.32 86.85
C PHE A 3 3.91 -27.25 85.75
N ILE A 4 4.36 -27.64 84.57
CA ILE A 4 4.59 -26.89 83.33
C ILE A 4 3.33 -26.93 82.46
N PRO A 5 3.01 -25.87 81.68
CA PRO A 5 2.24 -26.04 80.46
C PRO A 5 3.05 -25.71 79.19
N LEU A 6 2.75 -26.52 78.17
CA LEU A 6 3.31 -26.60 76.83
C LEU A 6 3.17 -25.27 76.05
N ALA A 7 4.28 -24.75 75.52
CA ALA A 7 4.28 -23.75 74.45
C ALA A 7 4.54 -24.46 73.11
N ALA A 8 3.57 -24.39 72.20
CA ALA A 8 3.68 -24.92 70.84
C ALA A 8 4.41 -23.91 69.95
N ALA A 9 5.56 -24.33 69.40
CA ALA A 9 6.26 -23.63 68.33
C ALA A 9 5.70 -24.08 66.97
N LEU A 10 5.28 -23.12 66.16
CA LEU A 10 5.04 -23.32 64.72
C LEU A 10 5.96 -22.39 63.96
N TRP A 11 6.82 -23.00 63.14
CA TRP A 11 7.73 -22.34 62.21
C TRP A 11 6.95 -21.53 61.18
N SER A 12 7.24 -20.22 61.11
CA SER A 12 6.87 -19.36 59.99
C SER A 12 7.90 -19.54 58.87
N CYS A 13 7.54 -20.25 57.80
CA CYS A 13 8.24 -20.12 56.52
C CYS A 13 7.86 -18.78 55.90
N ALA A 14 8.79 -17.82 55.90
CA ALA A 14 8.69 -16.60 55.13
C ALA A 14 8.89 -16.93 53.64
N THR A 15 7.83 -16.94 52.85
CA THR A 15 7.93 -16.76 51.40
C THR A 15 8.09 -15.27 51.13
N LEU A 16 9.25 -14.88 50.62
CA LEU A 16 9.48 -13.57 50.01
C LEU A 16 8.55 -13.45 48.79
N GLU A 17 7.48 -12.67 48.93
CA GLU A 17 6.72 -12.19 47.79
C GLU A 17 7.56 -11.15 47.03
N PRO A 18 7.73 -11.26 45.71
CA PRO A 18 8.35 -10.21 44.94
C PRO A 18 7.41 -8.99 44.94
N THR A 19 7.90 -7.88 45.45
CA THR A 19 7.24 -6.57 45.38
C THR A 19 6.98 -6.22 43.92
N ARG A 20 5.72 -6.29 43.52
CA ARG A 20 5.23 -5.80 42.24
C ARG A 20 5.37 -4.28 42.25
N THR A 21 6.36 -3.77 41.53
CA THR A 21 6.47 -2.34 41.22
C THR A 21 5.36 -1.99 40.25
N ASP A 22 4.38 -1.22 40.70
CA ASP A 22 3.37 -0.64 39.81
C ASP A 22 4.06 0.27 38.79
N PRO A 23 3.66 0.23 37.50
CA PRO A 23 4.15 1.15 36.49
C PRO A 23 3.73 2.59 36.86
N PRO A 24 4.55 3.60 36.55
CA PRO A 24 4.24 4.98 36.86
C PRO A 24 3.02 5.47 36.05
N HIS A 25 2.03 5.99 36.78
CA HIS A 25 0.89 6.79 36.34
C HIS A 25 0.16 6.38 35.05
N ALA A 26 -0.82 5.48 35.21
CA ALA A 26 -1.99 5.51 34.34
C ALA A 26 -2.70 6.86 34.51
N ALA A 27 -2.86 7.60 33.40
CA ALA A 27 -3.70 8.78 33.33
C ALA A 27 -5.14 8.43 33.73
N ALA A 28 -5.83 9.36 34.38
CA ALA A 28 -7.24 9.20 34.76
C ALA A 28 -8.11 8.91 33.52
N PRO A 29 -9.19 8.11 33.63
CA PRO A 29 -10.11 7.91 32.52
C PRO A 29 -10.80 9.25 32.21
N GLU A 30 -10.41 9.84 31.09
CA GLU A 30 -11.06 11.02 30.54
C GLU A 30 -12.45 10.69 29.99
N ALA A 31 -13.23 11.74 29.74
CA ALA A 31 -14.63 11.64 29.35
C ALA A 31 -14.86 10.63 28.21
N PRO A 32 -15.80 9.68 28.38
CA PRO A 32 -16.04 8.64 27.38
C PRO A 32 -16.50 9.27 26.05
N GLY A 33 -15.81 8.91 24.95
CA GLY A 33 -16.31 9.08 23.59
C GLY A 33 -15.69 10.16 22.69
N ARG A 34 -14.61 10.84 23.07
CA ARG A 34 -13.92 11.80 22.17
C ARG A 34 -12.74 11.13 21.45
N VAL A 35 -12.80 11.05 20.13
CA VAL A 35 -11.68 10.58 19.29
C VAL A 35 -10.52 11.56 19.39
N ARG A 36 -9.32 11.04 19.67
CA ARG A 36 -8.05 11.77 19.70
C ARG A 36 -7.14 11.39 18.54
N ASN A 37 -7.27 10.15 18.09
CA ASN A 37 -6.40 9.57 17.07
C ASN A 37 -7.23 9.20 15.84
N VAL A 38 -6.79 9.63 14.67
CA VAL A 38 -7.33 9.14 13.40
C VAL A 38 -6.19 8.47 12.61
N ILE A 39 -6.41 7.22 12.23
CA ILE A 39 -5.53 6.46 11.35
C ILE A 39 -6.28 6.20 10.05
N LEU A 40 -5.80 6.78 8.96
CA LEU A 40 -6.29 6.53 7.61
C LEU A 40 -5.33 5.56 6.92
N MET A 41 -5.83 4.41 6.48
CA MET A 41 -5.07 3.45 5.68
C MET A 41 -5.64 3.40 4.26
N ILE A 42 -4.80 3.66 3.26
CA ILE A 42 -5.17 3.68 1.84
C ILE A 42 -4.47 2.53 1.14
N GLY A 43 -5.24 1.58 0.61
CA GLY A 43 -4.72 0.66 -0.41
C GLY A 43 -4.92 1.31 -1.79
N ASP A 44 -3.86 1.85 -2.39
CA ASP A 44 -3.96 2.54 -3.70
C ASP A 44 -4.43 1.52 -4.75
N GLY A 45 -5.50 1.81 -5.48
CA GLY A 45 -6.11 0.87 -6.45
C GLY A 45 -6.82 -0.35 -5.84
N MET A 46 -7.03 -0.41 -4.52
CA MET A 46 -7.66 -1.53 -3.80
C MET A 46 -9.20 -1.51 -3.86
N GLY A 47 -9.77 -1.71 -5.04
CA GLY A 47 -11.21 -1.90 -5.19
C GLY A 47 -11.76 -3.17 -4.53
N PRO A 48 -13.10 -3.36 -4.55
CA PRO A 48 -13.73 -4.60 -4.08
C PRO A 48 -13.16 -5.87 -4.73
N GLN A 49 -12.67 -5.77 -5.96
CA GLN A 49 -12.09 -6.89 -6.71
C GLN A 49 -10.77 -7.37 -6.08
N GLN A 50 -9.93 -6.44 -5.63
CA GLN A 50 -8.64 -6.71 -4.98
C GLN A 50 -8.85 -7.29 -3.58
N LEU A 51 -9.84 -6.78 -2.82
CA LEU A 51 -10.29 -7.41 -1.56
C LEU A 51 -10.76 -8.84 -1.79
N GLY A 52 -11.60 -9.06 -2.81
CA GLY A 52 -12.08 -10.39 -3.19
C GLY A 52 -10.95 -11.37 -3.51
N LEU A 53 -9.90 -10.92 -4.23
CA LEU A 53 -8.71 -11.74 -4.50
C LEU A 53 -8.02 -12.17 -3.21
N LEU A 54 -7.80 -11.25 -2.27
CA LEU A 54 -7.17 -11.57 -0.98
C LEU A 54 -8.00 -12.59 -0.19
N PHE A 55 -9.31 -12.41 -0.11
CA PHE A 55 -10.20 -13.30 0.66
C PHE A 55 -10.32 -14.68 0.02
N GLU A 56 -10.44 -14.76 -1.31
CA GLU A 56 -10.43 -16.02 -2.03
C GLU A 56 -9.11 -16.78 -1.81
N TYR A 57 -7.97 -16.09 -1.89
CA TYR A 57 -6.68 -16.68 -1.54
C TYR A 57 -6.64 -17.16 -0.09
N ALA A 58 -6.97 -16.29 0.86
CA ALA A 58 -6.83 -16.58 2.27
C ALA A 58 -7.67 -17.80 2.70
N HIS A 59 -8.92 -17.88 2.26
CA HIS A 59 -9.87 -18.90 2.70
C HIS A 59 -9.88 -20.17 1.84
N ARG A 60 -9.57 -20.05 0.54
CA ARG A 60 -9.84 -21.12 -0.42
C ARG A 60 -8.60 -21.63 -1.14
N ALA A 61 -7.44 -20.96 -1.03
CA ALA A 61 -6.20 -21.51 -1.57
C ALA A 61 -5.74 -22.75 -0.77
N PRO A 62 -5.49 -23.90 -1.43
CA PRO A 62 -5.09 -25.13 -0.75
C PRO A 62 -3.85 -25.01 0.12
N ALA A 63 -2.90 -24.13 -0.22
CA ALA A 63 -1.68 -23.85 0.51
C ALA A 63 -1.62 -22.40 1.03
N SER A 64 -2.78 -21.78 1.29
CA SER A 64 -2.88 -20.44 1.89
C SER A 64 -1.99 -20.28 3.12
N ILE A 65 -1.28 -19.14 3.20
CA ILE A 65 -0.50 -18.76 4.40
C ILE A 65 -1.39 -18.29 5.56
N TYR A 66 -2.70 -18.13 5.35
CA TYR A 66 -3.66 -17.68 6.35
C TYR A 66 -4.33 -18.83 7.13
N LYS A 67 -3.96 -20.10 6.89
CA LYS A 67 -4.59 -21.25 7.58
C LYS A 67 -4.60 -21.13 9.11
N ASP A 68 -3.52 -20.60 9.68
CA ASP A 68 -3.35 -20.44 11.13
C ASP A 68 -3.33 -18.95 11.54
N ARG A 69 -3.74 -18.05 10.64
CA ARG A 69 -3.70 -16.60 10.86
C ARG A 69 -4.93 -15.91 10.26
N PRO A 70 -5.70 -15.14 11.03
CA PRO A 70 -6.83 -14.39 10.49
C PRO A 70 -6.38 -13.27 9.55
N VAL A 71 -7.22 -12.97 8.55
CA VAL A 71 -7.07 -11.82 7.66
C VAL A 71 -7.43 -10.56 8.43
N ALA A 72 -6.50 -9.62 8.57
CA ALA A 72 -6.71 -8.46 9.42
C ALA A 72 -7.75 -7.50 8.84
N LEU A 73 -7.79 -7.35 7.51
CA LEU A 73 -8.86 -6.61 6.84
C LEU A 73 -10.25 -7.15 7.21
N GLU A 74 -10.45 -8.47 7.21
CA GLU A 74 -11.73 -9.08 7.65
C GLU A 74 -11.98 -8.87 9.13
N GLN A 75 -10.96 -8.99 9.99
CA GLN A 75 -11.13 -8.73 11.42
C GLN A 75 -11.57 -7.30 11.70
N VAL A 76 -11.03 -6.31 10.99
CA VAL A 76 -11.47 -4.91 11.11
C VAL A 76 -12.89 -4.73 10.57
N MET A 77 -13.27 -5.44 9.50
CA MET A 77 -14.66 -5.45 9.01
C MET A 77 -15.63 -6.03 10.04
N ASP A 78 -15.26 -7.14 10.68
CA ASP A 78 -16.07 -7.85 11.68
C ASP A 78 -16.21 -7.08 13.00
N ASP A 79 -15.10 -6.51 13.49
CA ASP A 79 -15.07 -5.70 14.71
C ASP A 79 -15.65 -4.28 14.48
N GLY A 80 -15.90 -3.90 13.22
CA GLY A 80 -16.12 -2.53 12.79
C GLY A 80 -17.41 -2.28 12.02
N ARG A 81 -17.32 -1.39 11.03
CA ARG A 81 -18.41 -1.07 10.08
C ARG A 81 -17.86 -1.00 8.68
N VAL A 82 -18.68 -1.44 7.72
CA VAL A 82 -18.38 -1.36 6.29
C VAL A 82 -19.37 -0.42 5.60
N GLY A 83 -18.85 0.45 4.77
CA GLY A 83 -19.57 1.29 3.81
C GLY A 83 -18.91 1.20 2.43
N LEU A 84 -19.41 2.01 1.51
CA LEU A 84 -18.86 2.19 0.18
C LEU A 84 -18.62 3.68 -0.07
N SER A 85 -17.64 4.00 -0.89
CA SER A 85 -17.45 5.37 -1.35
C SER A 85 -17.21 5.48 -2.84
N ARG A 86 -17.88 6.45 -3.42
CA ARG A 86 -17.55 7.01 -4.74
C ARG A 86 -16.33 7.92 -4.60
N HIS A 87 -15.62 8.11 -5.70
CA HIS A 87 -14.36 8.86 -5.73
C HIS A 87 -14.19 9.72 -6.98
N GLY A 88 -15.27 9.95 -7.73
CA GLY A 88 -15.22 10.71 -8.96
C GLY A 88 -14.63 12.12 -8.76
N PRO A 89 -13.76 12.58 -9.67
CA PRO A 89 -13.23 13.95 -9.62
C PRO A 89 -14.33 14.96 -9.97
N ALA A 90 -14.08 16.25 -9.66
CA ALA A 90 -14.90 17.30 -10.25
C ALA A 90 -14.86 17.19 -11.78
N GLN A 91 -16.02 17.32 -12.42
CA GLN A 91 -16.16 17.45 -13.88
C GLN A 91 -15.73 16.23 -14.73
N HIS A 92 -15.21 15.14 -14.15
CA HIS A 92 -14.76 13.96 -14.90
C HIS A 92 -15.25 12.64 -14.28
N LEU A 93 -15.09 11.52 -15.00
CA LEU A 93 -15.66 10.21 -14.64
C LEU A 93 -14.76 9.35 -13.77
N VAL A 94 -13.45 9.41 -14.00
CA VAL A 94 -12.45 8.53 -13.39
C VAL A 94 -11.41 9.39 -12.71
N VAL A 95 -11.07 9.04 -11.48
CA VAL A 95 -10.12 9.76 -10.64
C VAL A 95 -8.71 9.21 -10.83
N ASP A 96 -7.71 10.02 -10.51
CA ASP A 96 -6.34 9.55 -10.27
C ASP A 96 -5.98 9.70 -8.77
N SER A 97 -4.92 9.03 -8.32
CA SER A 97 -4.50 9.03 -6.91
C SER A 97 -4.33 10.45 -6.32
N ALA A 98 -3.85 11.42 -7.11
CA ALA A 98 -3.62 12.79 -6.61
C ALA A 98 -4.94 13.50 -6.27
N CYS A 99 -5.90 13.46 -7.19
CA CYS A 99 -7.22 14.03 -6.95
C CYS A 99 -7.95 13.29 -5.82
N SER A 100 -7.92 11.95 -5.84
CA SER A 100 -8.63 11.14 -4.85
C SER A 100 -8.10 11.35 -3.43
N ALA A 101 -6.77 11.30 -3.26
CA ALA A 101 -6.12 11.60 -1.98
C ALA A 101 -6.34 13.05 -1.55
N THR A 102 -6.34 14.00 -2.49
CA THR A 102 -6.69 15.40 -2.19
C THR A 102 -8.11 15.51 -1.65
N GLN A 103 -9.10 14.88 -2.30
CA GLN A 103 -10.49 14.88 -1.82
C GLN A 103 -10.62 14.30 -0.41
N LEU A 104 -9.89 13.22 -0.10
CA LEU A 104 -9.82 12.63 1.23
C LEU A 104 -9.15 13.57 2.25
N ALA A 105 -8.09 14.26 1.84
CA ALA A 105 -7.31 15.15 2.70
C ALA A 105 -8.02 16.48 3.02
N ILE A 106 -8.76 17.05 2.08
CA ILE A 106 -9.37 18.39 2.21
C ILE A 106 -10.90 18.37 2.36
N GLY A 107 -11.55 17.24 2.08
CA GLY A 107 -13.01 17.11 2.15
C GLY A 107 -13.77 17.93 1.09
N GLN A 108 -13.13 18.27 -0.03
CA GLN A 108 -13.67 19.07 -1.12
C GLN A 108 -13.34 18.42 -2.46
N GLU A 109 -14.13 18.74 -3.48
CA GLU A 109 -13.85 18.25 -4.83
C GLU A 109 -12.54 18.86 -5.36
N ALA A 110 -11.81 18.09 -6.15
CA ALA A 110 -10.58 18.48 -6.81
C ALA A 110 -10.62 18.01 -8.28
N LEU A 111 -9.74 18.57 -9.12
CA LEU A 111 -9.52 18.10 -10.48
C LEU A 111 -8.38 17.06 -10.51
N PRO A 112 -8.31 16.19 -11.55
CA PRO A 112 -7.24 15.22 -11.70
C PRO A 112 -5.84 15.83 -11.62
N GLU A 113 -4.92 15.03 -11.11
CA GLU A 113 -3.49 15.31 -10.98
C GLU A 113 -3.12 16.43 -10.00
N MET A 114 -4.08 17.15 -9.43
CA MET A 114 -3.83 18.20 -8.43
C MET A 114 -3.49 17.62 -7.05
N ILE A 115 -2.63 18.33 -6.31
CA ILE A 115 -2.15 17.96 -4.98
C ILE A 115 -2.57 19.04 -4.00
N GLY A 116 -3.48 18.74 -3.06
CA GLY A 116 -3.86 19.66 -1.98
C GLY A 116 -4.62 20.92 -2.45
N LEU A 117 -5.19 20.91 -3.65
CA LEU A 117 -5.96 22.02 -4.22
C LEU A 117 -7.44 21.64 -4.38
N ASN A 118 -8.36 22.60 -4.24
CA ASN A 118 -9.75 22.39 -4.62
C ASN A 118 -9.96 22.43 -6.15
N ALA A 119 -11.20 22.25 -6.59
CA ALA A 119 -11.58 22.27 -8.01
C ALA A 119 -11.34 23.62 -8.72
N ASP A 120 -11.16 24.71 -7.98
CA ASP A 120 -10.79 26.03 -8.51
C ASP A 120 -9.26 26.22 -8.61
N GLY A 121 -8.47 25.29 -8.06
CA GLY A 121 -7.01 25.36 -8.01
C GLY A 121 -6.46 26.12 -6.80
N ASP A 122 -7.31 26.47 -5.82
CA ASP A 122 -6.87 27.14 -4.60
C ASP A 122 -6.32 26.12 -3.59
N PRO A 123 -5.18 26.41 -2.93
CA PRO A 123 -4.69 25.60 -1.82
C PRO A 123 -5.72 25.53 -0.69
N VAL A 124 -5.99 24.31 -0.22
CA VAL A 124 -6.90 24.08 0.92
C VAL A 124 -6.16 23.34 2.01
N GLU A 125 -6.27 23.85 3.23
CA GLU A 125 -5.68 23.23 4.39
C GLU A 125 -6.16 21.78 4.58
N THR A 126 -5.21 20.85 4.67
CA THR A 126 -5.48 19.42 4.79
C THR A 126 -5.83 19.02 6.23
N ILE A 127 -6.43 17.84 6.41
CA ILE A 127 -6.66 17.26 7.74
C ILE A 127 -5.35 17.11 8.55
N LEU A 128 -4.22 16.84 7.90
CA LEU A 128 -2.92 16.74 8.56
C LEU A 128 -2.48 18.11 9.09
N GLU A 129 -2.56 19.15 8.27
CA GLU A 129 -2.21 20.52 8.68
C GLU A 129 -3.13 21.01 9.80
N LYS A 130 -4.45 20.73 9.68
CA LYS A 130 -5.41 21.05 10.73
C LYS A 130 -5.12 20.30 12.03
N ALA A 131 -4.74 19.03 11.96
CA ALA A 131 -4.32 18.25 13.13
C ALA A 131 -3.08 18.85 13.78
N LYS A 132 -2.06 19.19 12.98
CA LYS A 132 -0.84 19.84 13.45
C LYS A 132 -1.12 21.17 14.13
N ARG A 133 -1.97 22.02 13.54
CA ARG A 133 -2.40 23.30 14.15
C ARG A 133 -3.16 23.09 15.46
N ALA A 134 -3.90 21.98 15.59
CA ALA A 134 -4.60 21.60 16.80
C ALA A 134 -3.69 20.98 17.88
N GLY A 135 -2.36 21.00 17.68
CA GLY A 135 -1.36 20.49 18.63
C GLY A 135 -1.06 19.00 18.51
N LYS A 136 -1.73 18.29 17.59
CA LYS A 136 -1.58 16.83 17.44
C LYS A 136 -0.33 16.47 16.66
N ALA A 137 0.27 15.33 16.99
CA ALA A 137 1.31 14.73 16.17
C ALA A 137 0.76 14.25 14.82
N THR A 138 1.61 14.24 13.80
CA THR A 138 1.21 13.93 12.42
C THR A 138 2.19 13.00 11.72
N GLY A 139 1.68 12.06 10.91
CA GLY A 139 2.55 11.14 10.18
C GLY A 139 2.04 10.68 8.82
N LEU A 140 2.99 10.39 7.94
CA LEU A 140 2.80 9.83 6.60
C LEU A 140 3.72 8.62 6.42
N VAL A 141 3.13 7.48 6.06
CA VAL A 141 3.84 6.22 5.79
C VAL A 141 3.40 5.69 4.44
N SER A 142 4.34 5.28 3.58
CA SER A 142 4.02 4.73 2.26
C SER A 142 5.13 3.81 1.77
N ASP A 143 4.79 2.74 1.05
CA ASP A 143 5.75 1.89 0.35
C ASP A 143 6.09 2.37 -1.09
N THR A 144 5.62 3.55 -1.49
CA THR A 144 5.98 4.16 -2.77
C THR A 144 7.13 5.15 -2.61
N ARG A 145 6.89 6.43 -2.90
CA ARG A 145 7.80 7.54 -2.63
C ARG A 145 7.11 8.48 -1.66
N LEU A 146 7.87 9.13 -0.80
CA LEU A 146 7.30 10.13 0.11
C LEU A 146 6.57 11.25 -0.65
N THR A 147 7.10 11.63 -1.82
CA THR A 147 6.53 12.64 -2.72
C THR A 147 5.50 12.10 -3.70
N HIS A 148 5.11 10.82 -3.60
CA HIS A 148 4.07 10.27 -4.45
C HIS A 148 2.72 10.91 -4.15
N ALA A 149 1.79 10.80 -5.09
CA ALA A 149 0.54 11.57 -5.08
C ALA A 149 -0.25 11.43 -3.78
N THR A 150 -0.40 10.22 -3.26
CA THR A 150 -1.19 9.92 -2.07
C THR A 150 -0.63 10.59 -0.81
N PRO A 151 0.63 10.37 -0.37
CA PRO A 151 1.20 11.11 0.76
C PRO A 151 1.33 12.61 0.51
N ALA A 152 1.66 13.02 -0.71
CA ALA A 152 1.80 14.43 -1.07
C ALA A 152 0.53 15.23 -0.83
N ALA A 153 -0.64 14.68 -1.16
CA ALA A 153 -1.93 15.35 -1.02
C ALA A 153 -2.28 15.75 0.42
N PHE A 154 -1.62 15.18 1.43
CA PHE A 154 -1.82 15.52 2.84
C PHE A 154 -0.85 16.60 3.34
N ALA A 155 0.24 16.90 2.64
CA ALA A 155 1.28 17.80 3.15
C ALA A 155 1.93 18.72 2.10
N ALA A 156 1.35 18.82 0.90
CA ALA A 156 1.81 19.70 -0.16
C ALA A 156 0.65 20.33 -0.94
N HIS A 157 0.94 21.43 -1.66
CA HIS A 157 -0.04 22.14 -2.49
C HIS A 157 0.57 22.46 -3.85
N GLN A 158 0.32 21.62 -4.84
CA GLN A 158 0.93 21.73 -6.17
C GLN A 158 -0.11 21.50 -7.28
N PRO A 159 0.02 22.21 -8.42
CA PRO A 159 -0.94 22.09 -9.51
C PRO A 159 -0.91 20.72 -10.20
N TYR A 160 0.22 20.01 -10.13
CA TYR A 160 0.39 18.71 -10.77
C TYR A 160 1.25 17.75 -9.92
N ARG A 161 0.84 16.49 -9.87
CA ARG A 161 1.47 15.39 -9.13
C ARG A 161 2.90 15.07 -9.56
N ASN A 162 3.29 15.45 -10.77
CA ASN A 162 4.64 15.21 -11.29
C ASN A 162 5.70 16.19 -10.77
N LEU A 163 5.29 17.25 -10.04
CA LEU A 163 6.18 18.24 -9.44
C LEU A 163 6.84 17.73 -8.14
N GLU A 164 7.29 16.47 -8.11
CA GLU A 164 7.79 15.78 -6.90
C GLU A 164 8.92 16.54 -6.17
N ASN A 165 9.76 17.29 -6.89
CA ASN A 165 10.82 18.11 -6.30
C ASN A 165 10.26 19.30 -5.48
N ALA A 166 9.17 19.91 -5.96
CA ALA A 166 8.48 20.99 -5.26
C ALA A 166 7.62 20.45 -4.12
N ILE A 167 6.96 19.31 -4.35
CA ILE A 167 6.25 18.56 -3.30
C ILE A 167 7.17 18.25 -2.12
N ALA A 168 8.41 17.78 -2.34
CA ALA A 168 9.36 17.53 -1.26
C ALA A 168 9.64 18.77 -0.40
N VAL A 169 9.68 19.95 -1.04
CA VAL A 169 9.88 21.24 -0.35
C VAL A 169 8.67 21.59 0.49
N ASP A 170 7.46 21.45 -0.07
CA ASP A 170 6.22 21.72 0.65
C ASP A 170 6.05 20.77 1.84
N MET A 171 6.28 19.47 1.65
CA MET A 171 6.17 18.48 2.73
C MET A 171 7.13 18.77 3.88
N LEU A 172 8.36 19.18 3.59
CA LEU A 172 9.31 19.60 4.62
C LEU A 172 8.86 20.90 5.33
N ALA A 173 8.22 21.83 4.61
CA ALA A 173 7.68 23.06 5.19
C ALA A 173 6.45 22.81 6.08
N THR A 174 5.56 21.91 5.67
CA THR A 174 4.41 21.42 6.47
C THR A 174 4.89 20.70 7.72
N ALA A 175 6.06 20.06 7.63
CA ALA A 175 6.76 19.38 8.71
C ALA A 175 5.94 18.32 9.47
N PRO A 176 5.35 17.29 8.83
CA PRO A 176 4.79 16.15 9.55
C PRO A 176 5.83 15.51 10.46
N ASP A 177 5.46 15.11 11.67
CA ASP A 177 6.43 14.62 12.66
C ASP A 177 7.06 13.29 12.23
N VAL A 178 6.30 12.41 11.57
CA VAL A 178 6.79 11.15 11.00
C VAL A 178 6.60 11.14 9.48
N MET A 179 7.67 10.93 8.72
CA MET A 179 7.62 10.73 7.26
C MET A 179 8.47 9.53 6.86
N LEU A 180 7.85 8.41 6.47
CA LEU A 180 8.52 7.14 6.21
C LEU A 180 8.13 6.58 4.83
N SER A 181 9.06 6.56 3.88
CA SER A 181 8.82 5.99 2.55
C SER A 181 10.12 5.77 1.76
N GLY A 182 10.03 5.49 0.46
CA GLY A 182 11.11 5.66 -0.49
C GLY A 182 11.19 7.11 -1.02
N GLY A 183 11.85 7.27 -2.17
CA GLY A 183 11.88 8.53 -2.92
C GLY A 183 13.04 9.47 -2.59
N LEU A 184 14.17 8.94 -2.07
CA LEU A 184 15.37 9.73 -1.73
C LEU A 184 15.79 10.70 -2.84
N ARG A 185 15.57 10.34 -4.12
CA ARG A 185 15.94 11.13 -5.30
C ARG A 185 15.40 12.57 -5.33
N HIS A 186 14.35 12.89 -4.58
CA HIS A 186 13.76 14.24 -4.52
C HIS A 186 14.26 15.10 -3.35
N TRP A 187 15.07 14.54 -2.47
CA TRP A 187 15.49 15.15 -1.21
C TRP A 187 16.97 15.54 -1.18
N VAL A 188 17.70 15.23 -2.26
CA VAL A 188 19.16 15.38 -2.35
C VAL A 188 19.57 16.30 -3.50
N PRO A 189 20.69 17.03 -3.39
CA PRO A 189 21.09 18.01 -4.41
C PRO A 189 21.15 17.42 -5.82
N GLY A 190 20.80 18.20 -6.84
CA GLY A 190 20.80 17.78 -8.23
C GLY A 190 22.16 17.26 -8.69
N SER A 191 23.25 17.89 -8.25
CA SER A 191 24.60 17.41 -8.52
C SER A 191 24.90 16.00 -8.04
N ALA A 192 24.16 15.46 -7.05
CA ALA A 192 24.32 14.07 -6.59
C ALA A 192 23.97 13.03 -7.68
N ALA A 193 23.27 13.44 -8.75
CA ALA A 193 23.05 12.60 -9.93
C ALA A 193 24.34 12.30 -10.71
N ARG A 194 25.39 13.11 -10.55
CA ARG A 194 26.68 12.93 -11.21
C ARG A 194 27.66 12.23 -10.27
N GLU A 195 28.03 11.00 -10.63
CA GLU A 195 29.07 10.21 -9.95
C GLU A 195 30.38 11.00 -9.83
N GLY A 196 31.05 10.91 -8.67
CA GLY A 196 32.25 11.67 -8.34
C GLY A 196 32.06 13.15 -7.99
N SER A 197 30.83 13.68 -8.02
CA SER A 197 30.58 15.04 -7.50
C SER A 197 30.66 15.07 -5.97
N PRO A 198 30.97 16.23 -5.34
CA PRO A 198 31.00 16.33 -3.87
C PRO A 198 29.69 15.92 -3.20
N ALA A 199 28.54 16.24 -3.80
CA ALA A 199 27.23 15.85 -3.29
C ALA A 199 26.99 14.33 -3.42
N HIS A 200 27.44 13.73 -4.51
CA HIS A 200 27.37 12.28 -4.70
C HIS A 200 28.22 11.55 -3.67
N GLU A 201 29.49 11.93 -3.50
CA GLU A 201 30.40 11.30 -2.51
C GLU A 201 29.87 11.45 -1.08
N LYS A 202 29.35 12.64 -0.73
CA LYS A 202 28.71 12.88 0.58
C LYS A 202 27.50 11.96 0.79
N LEU A 203 26.66 11.80 -0.23
CA LEU A 203 25.46 10.97 -0.14
C LEU A 203 25.82 9.47 -0.09
N SER A 204 26.77 9.01 -0.91
CA SER A 204 27.30 7.64 -0.89
C SER A 204 27.90 7.29 0.47
N ALA A 205 28.65 8.20 1.09
CA ALA A 205 29.17 8.00 2.45
C ALA A 205 28.06 7.94 3.51
N LEU A 206 26.93 8.63 3.28
CA LEU A 206 25.81 8.70 4.21
C LEU A 206 24.91 7.45 4.15
N VAL A 207 24.66 6.93 2.95
CA VAL A 207 23.72 5.80 2.73
C VAL A 207 24.44 4.46 2.51
N GLY A 208 25.75 4.48 2.29
CA GLY A 208 26.53 3.28 1.98
C GLY A 208 25.99 2.54 0.76
N ASP A 209 26.10 1.21 0.79
CA ASP A 209 25.60 0.33 -0.27
C ASP A 209 24.08 0.06 -0.17
N ALA A 210 23.41 0.64 0.84
CA ALA A 210 21.99 0.41 1.10
C ALA A 210 21.10 0.93 -0.03
N LEU A 211 21.48 2.08 -0.61
CA LEU A 211 20.65 2.84 -1.54
C LEU A 211 21.42 3.26 -2.79
N ARG A 212 20.75 3.19 -3.94
CA ARG A 212 21.25 3.79 -5.17
C ARG A 212 21.34 5.32 -5.03
N VAL A 213 22.53 5.86 -5.24
CA VAL A 213 22.82 7.31 -5.17
C VAL A 213 22.61 7.98 -6.52
N THR A 214 21.55 8.77 -6.64
CA THR A 214 21.31 9.71 -7.75
C THR A 214 20.21 10.70 -7.36
N SER A 215 19.99 11.75 -8.15
CA SER A 215 19.01 12.80 -7.86
C SER A 215 18.09 13.07 -9.05
N ARG A 216 16.88 13.55 -8.74
CA ARG A 216 15.94 14.14 -9.69
C ARG A 216 15.75 15.64 -9.46
N ARG A 217 16.39 16.24 -8.44
CA ARG A 217 16.35 17.68 -8.22
C ARG A 217 17.08 18.41 -9.33
N GLU A 218 16.55 19.57 -9.69
CA GLU A 218 17.15 20.48 -10.69
C GLU A 218 17.87 21.67 -10.01
N ASP A 219 17.91 21.67 -8.67
CA ASP A 219 18.60 22.63 -7.83
C ASP A 219 19.61 21.93 -6.89
N GLU A 220 20.38 22.71 -6.14
CA GLU A 220 21.40 22.18 -5.21
C GLU A 220 20.90 22.11 -3.76
N ARG A 221 19.58 22.08 -3.52
CA ARG A 221 19.06 21.99 -2.15
C ARG A 221 19.30 20.60 -1.56
N ASP A 222 19.81 20.59 -0.34
CA ASP A 222 20.01 19.38 0.47
C ASP A 222 18.88 19.33 1.52
N LEU A 223 17.72 18.79 1.13
CA LEU A 223 16.56 18.72 2.02
C LEU A 223 16.81 17.79 3.22
N LEU A 224 17.77 16.86 3.12
CA LEU A 224 18.20 16.04 4.26
C LEU A 224 18.93 16.88 5.32
N ALA A 225 19.75 17.83 4.89
CA ALA A 225 20.40 18.77 5.80
C ALA A 225 19.39 19.75 6.40
N GLU A 226 18.46 20.25 5.59
CA GLU A 226 17.37 21.11 6.06
C GLU A 226 16.47 20.39 7.08
N ALA A 227 16.11 19.12 6.84
CA ALA A 227 15.35 18.30 7.78
C ALA A 227 16.09 18.11 9.12
N ARG A 228 17.39 17.79 9.09
CA ARG A 228 18.20 17.70 10.32
C ARG A 228 18.22 19.02 11.08
N ALA A 229 18.35 20.15 10.38
CA ALA A 229 18.30 21.48 11.00
C ALA A 229 16.91 21.79 11.61
N ALA A 230 15.84 21.22 11.04
CA ALA A 230 14.48 21.28 11.57
C ALA A 230 14.20 20.25 12.69
N GLY A 231 15.20 19.50 13.14
CA GLY A 231 15.11 18.58 14.27
C GLY A 231 14.67 17.15 13.91
N TYR A 232 14.66 16.78 12.63
CA TYR A 232 14.39 15.40 12.22
C TYR A 232 15.60 14.51 12.44
N GLU A 233 15.35 13.32 13.00
CA GLU A 233 16.23 12.18 12.83
C GLU A 233 16.04 11.64 11.40
N VAL A 234 17.12 11.60 10.62
CA VAL A 234 17.06 11.16 9.21
C VAL A 234 17.68 9.77 9.08
N VAL A 235 16.86 8.80 8.66
CA VAL A 235 17.23 7.37 8.59
C VAL A 235 17.02 6.79 7.20
N PHE A 236 17.83 5.79 6.84
CA PHE A 236 17.84 5.20 5.48
C PHE A 236 17.68 3.68 5.47
N GLU A 237 17.66 3.04 6.65
CA GLU A 237 17.59 1.59 6.80
C GLU A 237 16.71 1.20 7.98
N ARG A 238 16.23 -0.05 7.94
CA ARG A 238 15.40 -0.71 8.95
C ARG A 238 16.01 -0.70 10.34
N SER A 239 17.31 -0.98 10.45
CA SER A 239 18.03 -1.02 11.72
C SER A 239 18.05 0.36 12.37
N ALA A 240 18.35 1.42 11.60
CA ALA A 240 18.33 2.80 12.06
C ALA A 240 16.91 3.24 12.47
N LEU A 241 15.89 2.88 11.67
CA LEU A 241 14.49 3.17 12.00
C LEU A 241 14.08 2.60 13.36
N ALA A 242 14.50 1.38 13.67
CA ALA A 242 14.20 0.71 14.94
C ALA A 242 14.93 1.33 16.16
N GLN A 243 15.87 2.25 15.95
CA GLN A 243 16.60 2.96 17.02
C GLN A 243 16.15 4.42 17.18
N VAL A 244 15.13 4.85 16.43
CA VAL A 244 14.62 6.23 16.52
C VAL A 244 13.95 6.43 17.88
N GLU A 245 14.53 7.30 18.69
CA GLU A 245 13.99 7.68 20.00
C GLU A 245 13.29 9.05 19.95
N GLY A 246 13.65 9.88 18.96
CA GLY A 246 13.15 11.25 18.81
C GLY A 246 11.65 11.34 18.45
N GLY A 247 11.10 12.55 18.62
CA GLY A 247 9.71 12.85 18.26
C GLY A 247 9.50 13.19 16.77
N ARG A 248 10.58 13.31 15.98
CA ARG A 248 10.50 13.61 14.54
C ARG A 248 11.47 12.76 13.73
N VAL A 249 10.97 12.13 12.68
CA VAL A 249 11.75 11.23 11.81
C VAL A 249 11.41 11.40 10.34
N LEU A 250 12.46 11.45 9.51
CA LEU A 250 12.41 11.35 8.06
C LEU A 250 13.15 10.09 7.62
N GLY A 251 12.39 9.07 7.24
CA GLY A 251 12.89 7.80 6.72
C GLY A 251 12.75 7.73 5.20
N LEU A 252 13.89 7.56 4.50
CA LEU A 252 13.95 7.45 3.04
C LEU A 252 14.68 6.16 2.64
N PHE A 253 13.94 5.07 2.49
CA PHE A 253 14.49 3.70 2.42
C PHE A 253 14.71 3.15 1.01
N ALA A 254 14.44 3.96 -0.01
CA ALA A 254 14.65 3.59 -1.40
C ALA A 254 14.93 4.83 -2.25
N HIS A 255 15.68 4.66 -3.34
CA HIS A 255 15.89 5.72 -4.34
C HIS A 255 14.56 6.20 -4.96
N SER A 256 13.64 5.27 -5.24
CA SER A 256 12.31 5.52 -5.79
C SER A 256 11.28 4.76 -4.94
N GLY A 257 10.43 3.90 -5.53
CA GLY A 257 9.59 2.96 -4.79
C GLY A 257 10.40 1.95 -3.97
N MET A 258 9.80 1.51 -2.86
CA MET A 258 10.32 0.45 -1.98
C MET A 258 10.12 -0.94 -2.61
N MET A 259 10.46 -2.01 -1.89
CA MET A 259 10.23 -3.40 -2.28
C MET A 259 8.77 -3.65 -2.66
N ASP A 260 8.60 -4.16 -3.88
CA ASP A 260 7.35 -4.77 -4.31
C ASP A 260 6.96 -5.97 -3.42
N GLY A 261 5.71 -6.39 -3.49
CA GLY A 261 5.11 -7.40 -2.63
C GLY A 261 5.84 -8.75 -2.72
N LEU A 262 6.33 -9.12 -3.91
CA LEU A 262 7.08 -10.35 -4.12
C LEU A 262 8.43 -10.29 -3.40
N ARG A 263 9.16 -9.18 -3.54
CA ARG A 263 10.44 -8.95 -2.82
C ARG A 263 10.22 -8.90 -1.32
N ASN A 264 9.20 -8.17 -0.84
CA ASN A 264 8.85 -8.10 0.57
C ASN A 264 8.54 -9.50 1.15
N THR A 265 7.76 -10.31 0.43
CA THR A 265 7.41 -11.67 0.88
C THR A 265 8.65 -12.55 1.05
N ARG A 266 9.61 -12.46 0.13
CA ARG A 266 10.84 -13.25 0.16
C ARG A 266 11.82 -12.79 1.23
N ALA A 267 11.93 -11.48 1.41
CA ALA A 267 12.85 -10.87 2.37
C ALA A 267 12.28 -10.83 3.80
N LYS A 268 11.02 -11.28 4.01
CA LYS A 268 10.33 -11.21 5.32
C LYS A 268 11.10 -11.87 6.45
N ALA A 269 11.72 -13.02 6.19
CA ALA A 269 12.51 -13.78 7.15
C ALA A 269 14.04 -13.55 7.02
N ASP A 270 14.46 -12.65 6.13
CA ASP A 270 15.87 -12.34 5.92
C ASP A 270 16.37 -11.39 7.03
N PRO A 271 17.30 -11.82 7.91
CA PRO A 271 17.85 -10.95 8.94
C PRO A 271 18.69 -9.79 8.36
N GLU A 272 19.24 -9.95 7.16
CA GLU A 272 20.08 -8.95 6.49
C GLU A 272 19.28 -7.93 5.68
N ARG A 273 17.94 -8.01 5.72
CA ARG A 273 17.06 -7.05 5.05
C ARG A 273 17.26 -5.63 5.60
N THR A 274 17.76 -4.74 4.75
CA THR A 274 18.03 -3.34 5.08
C THR A 274 16.81 -2.43 4.92
N GLU A 275 15.89 -2.74 4.02
CA GLU A 275 14.69 -1.93 3.80
C GLU A 275 13.55 -2.36 4.75
N PRO A 276 12.92 -1.47 5.53
CA PRO A 276 11.81 -1.82 6.41
C PRO A 276 10.56 -2.18 5.60
N SER A 277 9.73 -3.06 6.14
CA SER A 277 8.41 -3.37 5.58
C SER A 277 7.40 -2.27 5.91
N LEU A 278 6.30 -2.20 5.15
CA LEU A 278 5.20 -1.28 5.44
C LEU A 278 4.68 -1.45 6.89
N ALA A 279 4.60 -2.69 7.37
CA ALA A 279 4.20 -3.00 8.74
C ALA A 279 5.19 -2.45 9.79
N GLU A 280 6.49 -2.57 9.57
CA GLU A 280 7.52 -2.02 10.49
C GLU A 280 7.53 -0.49 10.49
N MET A 281 7.36 0.16 9.33
CA MET A 281 7.23 1.62 9.28
C MET A 281 5.96 2.09 9.99
N THR A 282 4.86 1.35 9.84
CA THR A 282 3.59 1.65 10.52
C THR A 282 3.71 1.50 12.04
N ASP A 283 4.36 0.44 12.51
CA ASP A 283 4.60 0.18 13.93
C ASP A 283 5.44 1.31 14.55
N GLN A 284 6.54 1.69 13.91
CA GLN A 284 7.38 2.79 14.37
C GLN A 284 6.63 4.13 14.37
N ALA A 285 5.80 4.40 13.35
CA ALA A 285 4.98 5.60 13.32
C ALA A 285 4.00 5.65 14.50
N LEU A 286 3.34 4.52 14.81
CA LEU A 286 2.44 4.43 15.96
C LEU A 286 3.19 4.63 17.28
N ASP A 287 4.37 4.04 17.44
CA ASP A 287 5.18 4.18 18.65
C ASP A 287 5.61 5.64 18.89
N ILE A 288 5.98 6.38 17.85
CA ILE A 288 6.37 7.80 17.96
C ILE A 288 5.14 8.69 18.21
N LEU A 289 4.11 8.58 17.35
CA LEU A 289 2.96 9.49 17.34
C LEU A 289 2.06 9.31 18.56
N SER A 290 1.96 8.10 19.11
CA SER A 290 1.12 7.83 20.28
C SER A 290 1.64 8.42 21.59
N ARG A 291 2.85 8.99 21.59
CA ARG A 291 3.44 9.70 22.73
C ARG A 291 2.85 11.09 22.93
N ASP A 292 2.18 11.63 21.92
CA ASP A 292 1.54 12.94 21.98
C ASP A 292 0.21 12.87 22.76
N GLU A 293 0.12 13.62 23.85
CA GLU A 293 -1.05 13.63 24.74
C GLU A 293 -2.32 14.20 24.07
N ASP A 294 -2.15 15.06 23.06
CA ASP A 294 -3.25 15.61 22.26
C ASP A 294 -3.78 14.61 21.21
N GLY A 295 -3.06 13.50 21.00
CA GLY A 295 -3.33 12.47 20.00
C GLY A 295 -2.71 12.78 18.64
N PHE A 296 -3.09 12.03 17.61
CA PHE A 296 -2.42 12.14 16.30
C PHE A 296 -3.31 11.91 15.08
N PHE A 297 -2.81 12.34 13.92
CA PHE A 297 -3.27 11.90 12.61
C PHE A 297 -2.17 11.10 11.91
N LEU A 298 -2.49 9.91 11.42
CA LEU A 298 -1.57 9.07 10.65
C LEU A 298 -2.24 8.63 9.34
N MET A 299 -1.54 8.80 8.22
CA MET A 299 -1.89 8.16 6.95
C MET A 299 -0.87 7.07 6.61
N VAL A 300 -1.36 5.87 6.29
CA VAL A 300 -0.56 4.71 5.85
C VAL A 300 -1.02 4.26 4.48
N GLU A 301 -0.10 4.17 3.53
CA GLU A 301 -0.39 3.77 2.15
C GLU A 301 0.24 2.40 1.81
N GLY A 302 -0.59 1.46 1.37
CA GLY A 302 -0.15 0.32 0.56
C GLY A 302 -0.29 0.69 -0.92
N GLY A 303 0.70 1.40 -1.46
CA GLY A 303 0.59 2.11 -2.72
C GLY A 303 0.97 1.29 -3.96
N GLN A 304 1.67 0.17 -3.77
CA GLN A 304 2.07 -0.69 -4.91
C GLN A 304 0.98 -1.68 -5.36
N ILE A 305 -0.17 -1.75 -4.67
CA ILE A 305 -1.36 -2.49 -5.14
C ILE A 305 -1.78 -1.95 -6.52
N ASP A 306 -1.83 -0.63 -6.66
CA ASP A 306 -2.11 0.09 -7.90
C ASP A 306 -1.09 -0.23 -8.99
N TRP A 307 0.21 -0.18 -8.69
CA TRP A 307 1.25 -0.50 -9.67
C TRP A 307 1.15 -1.92 -10.20
N ALA A 308 0.78 -2.88 -9.33
CA ALA A 308 0.51 -4.26 -9.76
C ALA A 308 -0.76 -4.35 -10.63
N GLY A 309 -1.80 -3.59 -10.28
CA GLY A 309 -3.03 -3.45 -11.07
C GLY A 309 -2.78 -2.86 -12.45
N HIS A 310 -2.02 -1.77 -12.54
CA HIS A 310 -1.62 -1.13 -13.81
C HIS A 310 -0.88 -2.10 -14.73
N ASN A 311 -0.08 -3.01 -14.18
CA ASN A 311 0.64 -4.04 -14.93
C ASN A 311 -0.19 -5.29 -15.24
N ASN A 312 -1.44 -5.36 -14.78
CA ASN A 312 -2.31 -6.53 -14.84
C ASN A 312 -1.66 -7.79 -14.23
N ASP A 313 -0.80 -7.61 -13.23
CA ASP A 313 -0.04 -8.68 -12.60
C ASP A 313 -0.75 -9.16 -11.32
N VAL A 314 -1.67 -10.13 -11.48
CA VAL A 314 -2.48 -10.65 -10.37
C VAL A 314 -1.65 -11.39 -9.31
N GLY A 315 -0.51 -11.96 -9.70
CA GLY A 315 0.41 -12.61 -8.77
C GLY A 315 1.05 -11.55 -7.87
N LEU A 316 1.68 -10.53 -8.47
CA LEU A 316 2.24 -9.42 -7.71
C LEU A 316 1.16 -8.72 -6.86
N LEU A 317 -0.02 -8.43 -7.43
CA LEU A 317 -1.12 -7.76 -6.73
C LEU A 317 -1.51 -8.51 -5.46
N LEU A 318 -1.61 -9.84 -5.49
CA LEU A 318 -1.90 -10.64 -4.30
C LEU A 318 -0.85 -10.42 -3.20
N HIS A 319 0.44 -10.35 -3.55
CA HIS A 319 1.48 -10.08 -2.56
C HIS A 319 1.43 -8.64 -2.03
N GLU A 320 1.00 -7.67 -2.83
CA GLU A 320 0.77 -6.30 -2.36
C GLU A 320 -0.40 -6.22 -1.38
N MET A 321 -1.49 -6.95 -1.65
CA MET A 321 -2.61 -7.09 -0.72
C MET A 321 -2.18 -7.72 0.62
N ILE A 322 -1.34 -8.76 0.58
CA ILE A 322 -0.78 -9.39 1.79
C ILE A 322 0.11 -8.42 2.57
N LYS A 323 0.95 -7.64 1.85
CA LYS A 323 1.83 -6.62 2.45
C LYS A 323 1.02 -5.52 3.13
N PHE A 324 -0.08 -5.08 2.54
CA PHE A 324 -0.99 -4.11 3.16
C PHE A 324 -1.75 -4.71 4.35
N ASP A 325 -2.26 -5.95 4.23
CA ASP A 325 -2.91 -6.66 5.34
C ASP A 325 -1.96 -6.89 6.54
N ASP A 326 -0.65 -7.02 6.32
CA ASP A 326 0.37 -7.01 7.38
C ASP A 326 0.38 -5.68 8.15
N ALA A 327 0.31 -4.54 7.48
CA ALA A 327 0.22 -3.23 8.13
C ALA A 327 -1.13 -3.01 8.84
N VAL A 328 -2.24 -3.46 8.22
CA VAL A 328 -3.58 -3.40 8.83
C VAL A 328 -3.61 -4.17 10.15
N ARG A 329 -2.90 -5.29 10.25
CA ARG A 329 -2.79 -6.05 11.50
C ARG A 329 -2.06 -5.31 12.61
N VAL A 330 -1.01 -4.57 12.28
CA VAL A 330 -0.31 -3.72 13.26
C VAL A 330 -1.28 -2.67 13.80
N VAL A 331 -2.00 -1.97 12.91
CA VAL A 331 -2.98 -0.95 13.30
C VAL A 331 -4.15 -1.55 14.08
N HIS A 332 -4.70 -2.68 13.66
CA HIS A 332 -5.79 -3.38 14.37
C HIS A 332 -5.34 -3.81 15.76
N ALA A 333 -4.16 -4.41 15.90
CA ALA A 333 -3.62 -4.82 17.19
C ALA A 333 -3.43 -3.62 18.13
N TRP A 334 -2.96 -2.48 17.62
CA TRP A 334 -2.76 -1.25 18.39
C TRP A 334 -4.09 -0.58 18.78
N ALA A 335 -5.07 -0.54 17.86
CA ALA A 335 -6.33 0.18 18.04
C ALA A 335 -7.42 -0.61 18.76
N ARG A 336 -7.38 -1.94 18.73
CA ARG A 336 -8.45 -2.79 19.26
C ARG A 336 -8.63 -2.57 20.76
N GLY A 337 -9.86 -2.28 21.17
CA GLY A 337 -10.23 -2.01 22.56
C GLY A 337 -10.00 -0.56 23.01
N ARG A 338 -9.45 0.31 22.15
CA ARG A 338 -9.32 1.74 22.42
C ARG A 338 -10.63 2.47 22.11
N GLU A 339 -11.01 3.40 22.98
CA GLU A 339 -12.20 4.25 22.81
C GLU A 339 -11.87 5.68 22.32
N ASP A 340 -10.59 5.97 22.08
CA ASP A 340 -10.07 7.27 21.66
C ASP A 340 -9.55 7.28 20.21
N THR A 341 -9.68 6.15 19.49
CA THR A 341 -9.11 5.97 18.15
C THR A 341 -10.20 5.66 17.13
N LEU A 342 -10.12 6.32 15.97
CA LEU A 342 -10.85 5.96 14.76
C LEU A 342 -9.84 5.49 13.69
N VAL A 343 -9.97 4.24 13.26
CA VAL A 343 -9.27 3.68 12.11
C VAL A 343 -10.21 3.65 10.92
N ILE A 344 -9.72 4.08 9.76
CA ILE A 344 -10.45 4.05 8.50
C ILE A 344 -9.53 3.40 7.47
N ILE A 345 -9.99 2.34 6.83
CA ILE A 345 -9.30 1.67 5.74
C ILE A 345 -10.17 1.84 4.50
N THR A 346 -9.59 2.39 3.44
CA THR A 346 -10.25 2.58 2.14
C THR A 346 -9.25 2.40 1.02
N ALA A 347 -9.72 2.55 -0.21
CA ALA A 347 -8.87 2.82 -1.36
C ALA A 347 -9.11 4.24 -1.88
N ASP A 348 -8.24 4.70 -2.74
CA ASP A 348 -8.39 5.94 -3.50
C ASP A 348 -9.19 5.70 -4.81
N HIS A 349 -9.04 4.52 -5.42
CA HIS A 349 -9.82 4.01 -6.56
C HIS A 349 -9.65 2.48 -6.71
N GLU A 350 -10.17 1.92 -7.80
CA GLU A 350 -9.82 0.57 -8.27
C GLU A 350 -8.93 0.65 -9.51
N THR A 351 -8.00 -0.30 -9.66
CA THR A 351 -7.07 -0.33 -10.79
C THR A 351 -7.09 -1.64 -11.56
N GLY A 352 -7.17 -1.52 -12.90
CA GLY A 352 -7.09 -2.62 -13.86
C GLY A 352 -8.43 -3.26 -14.25
N GLY A 353 -9.50 -3.02 -13.48
CA GLY A 353 -10.78 -3.71 -13.67
C GLY A 353 -10.63 -5.22 -13.52
N LEU A 354 -9.97 -5.63 -12.43
CA LEU A 354 -9.64 -7.02 -12.13
C LEU A 354 -10.90 -7.89 -12.04
N GLY A 355 -10.85 -9.11 -12.56
CA GLY A 355 -11.89 -10.12 -12.31
C GLY A 355 -11.36 -11.54 -12.30
N LEU A 356 -11.81 -12.34 -11.32
CA LEU A 356 -11.75 -13.80 -11.40
C LEU A 356 -12.98 -14.27 -12.18
N SER A 357 -12.78 -14.91 -13.33
CA SER A 357 -13.86 -15.21 -14.29
C SER A 357 -13.81 -16.64 -14.79
N TYR A 358 -14.98 -17.26 -14.97
CA TYR A 358 -15.06 -18.58 -15.60
C TYR A 358 -14.75 -18.48 -17.11
N SER A 359 -14.25 -19.56 -17.69
CA SER A 359 -13.81 -19.58 -19.09
C SER A 359 -14.25 -20.84 -19.84
N GLY A 360 -14.17 -20.78 -21.17
CA GLY A 360 -14.34 -21.94 -22.05
C GLY A 360 -13.08 -22.80 -22.20
N ALA A 361 -11.96 -22.40 -21.58
CA ALA A 361 -10.68 -23.10 -21.71
C ALA A 361 -10.57 -24.25 -20.70
N SER A 362 -9.98 -25.38 -21.12
CA SER A 362 -9.66 -26.52 -20.24
C SER A 362 -10.85 -27.00 -19.41
N LEU A 363 -11.96 -27.35 -20.08
CA LEU A 363 -13.19 -27.81 -19.43
C LEU A 363 -12.93 -29.01 -18.51
N PRO A 364 -13.56 -29.07 -17.32
CA PRO A 364 -13.37 -30.18 -16.41
C PRO A 364 -13.98 -31.48 -16.97
N GLU A 365 -13.26 -32.59 -16.77
CA GLU A 365 -13.76 -33.91 -17.13
C GLU A 365 -14.94 -34.33 -16.24
N PRO A 366 -15.89 -35.13 -16.76
CA PRO A 366 -16.98 -35.68 -15.97
C PRO A 366 -16.44 -36.51 -14.79
N ARG A 367 -17.04 -36.35 -13.61
CA ARG A 367 -16.70 -37.15 -12.43
C ARG A 367 -17.95 -37.64 -11.70
N PRO A 368 -17.92 -38.82 -11.07
CA PRO A 368 -19.04 -39.28 -10.26
C PRO A 368 -19.19 -38.40 -9.00
N LEU A 369 -20.43 -38.26 -8.53
CA LEU A 369 -20.75 -37.69 -7.22
C LEU A 369 -21.57 -38.70 -6.41
N PRO A 370 -21.38 -38.75 -5.07
CA PRO A 370 -22.07 -39.73 -4.23
C PRO A 370 -23.56 -39.40 -4.00
N GLY A 371 -23.98 -38.16 -4.28
CA GLY A 371 -25.34 -37.70 -4.01
C GLY A 371 -26.38 -38.36 -4.92
N ALA A 372 -27.59 -38.58 -4.38
CA ALA A 372 -28.67 -39.28 -5.08
C ALA A 372 -29.02 -38.69 -6.46
N ALA A 373 -28.86 -37.39 -6.65
CA ALA A 373 -29.11 -36.70 -7.91
C ALA A 373 -28.16 -37.12 -9.06
N PHE A 374 -27.00 -37.71 -8.75
CA PHE A 374 -25.97 -38.11 -9.72
C PHE A 374 -25.85 -39.63 -9.89
N LYS A 375 -26.85 -40.40 -9.41
CA LYS A 375 -26.87 -41.87 -9.58
C LYS A 375 -26.90 -42.31 -11.04
N GLU A 376 -27.61 -41.57 -11.88
CA GLU A 376 -27.83 -41.91 -13.29
C GLU A 376 -27.00 -41.06 -14.26
N ARG A 377 -26.21 -40.09 -13.76
CA ARG A 377 -25.39 -39.21 -14.59
C ARG A 377 -24.20 -38.65 -13.79
N PRO A 378 -23.00 -38.55 -14.39
CA PRO A 378 -21.87 -37.90 -13.73
C PRO A 378 -22.08 -36.39 -13.60
N TYR A 379 -21.36 -35.77 -12.67
CA TYR A 379 -21.22 -34.32 -12.63
C TYR A 379 -20.24 -33.87 -13.71
N LYS A 380 -20.69 -32.94 -14.56
CA LYS A 380 -19.85 -32.27 -15.54
C LYS A 380 -20.24 -30.79 -15.59
N ALA A 381 -19.31 -29.90 -15.29
CA ALA A 381 -19.55 -28.48 -15.46
C ALA A 381 -19.43 -28.10 -16.95
N ASN A 382 -20.25 -27.16 -17.42
CA ASN A 382 -20.21 -26.68 -18.80
C ASN A 382 -19.00 -25.76 -19.09
N TYR A 383 -18.41 -25.18 -18.04
CA TYR A 383 -17.33 -24.20 -18.12
C TYR A 383 -16.24 -24.53 -17.10
N ASN A 384 -15.06 -23.93 -17.30
CA ASN A 384 -14.00 -23.91 -16.31
C ASN A 384 -14.24 -22.74 -15.35
N TYR A 385 -14.52 -23.04 -14.08
CA TYR A 385 -14.79 -22.04 -13.04
C TYR A 385 -13.54 -21.65 -12.24
N GLY A 386 -12.34 -22.03 -12.70
CA GLY A 386 -11.08 -21.83 -11.99
C GLY A 386 -10.84 -22.86 -10.90
N ALA A 387 -9.70 -23.55 -10.97
CA ALA A 387 -9.27 -24.45 -9.90
C ALA A 387 -8.70 -23.63 -8.73
N LEU A 388 -9.01 -24.02 -7.49
CA LEU A 388 -8.50 -23.34 -6.28
C LEU A 388 -6.97 -23.35 -6.19
N SER A 389 -6.31 -24.38 -6.75
CA SER A 389 -4.84 -24.43 -6.83
C SER A 389 -4.24 -23.33 -7.70
N THR A 390 -5.03 -22.62 -8.51
CA THR A 390 -4.57 -21.42 -9.21
C THR A 390 -4.18 -20.33 -8.23
N LEU A 391 -4.88 -20.18 -7.10
CA LEU A 391 -4.53 -19.19 -6.07
C LEU A 391 -3.15 -19.46 -5.48
N ASP A 392 -2.81 -20.73 -5.23
CA ASP A 392 -1.45 -21.11 -4.80
C ASP A 392 -0.42 -20.77 -5.88
N ARG A 393 -0.73 -20.99 -7.16
CA ARG A 393 0.20 -20.67 -8.27
C ARG A 393 0.44 -19.17 -8.40
N LEU A 394 -0.59 -18.34 -8.20
CA LEU A 394 -0.45 -16.88 -8.18
C LEU A 394 0.48 -16.43 -7.04
N TYR A 395 0.28 -16.97 -5.84
CA TYR A 395 1.17 -16.71 -4.69
C TYR A 395 2.61 -17.25 -4.89
N ASN A 396 2.79 -18.28 -5.71
CA ASN A 396 4.12 -18.83 -5.98
C ASN A 396 4.83 -18.12 -7.15
N GLN A 397 4.28 -17.02 -7.67
CA GLN A 397 4.98 -16.19 -8.63
C GLN A 397 6.30 -15.70 -8.04
N GLN A 398 7.33 -15.62 -8.89
CA GLN A 398 8.69 -15.36 -8.48
C GLN A 398 9.25 -14.04 -9.00
N LYS A 399 8.60 -13.41 -9.96
CA LYS A 399 9.07 -12.16 -10.55
C LYS A 399 7.88 -11.40 -11.10
N PRO A 400 7.83 -10.07 -10.99
CA PRO A 400 6.83 -9.26 -11.67
C PRO A 400 6.83 -9.54 -13.19
N LEU A 401 5.66 -9.61 -13.81
CA LEU A 401 5.51 -9.88 -15.24
C LEU A 401 6.30 -8.87 -16.08
N GLN A 402 6.20 -7.60 -15.74
CA GLN A 402 6.93 -6.53 -16.42
C GLN A 402 8.45 -6.72 -16.32
N LYS A 403 8.97 -7.12 -15.15
CA LYS A 403 10.40 -7.41 -14.96
C LYS A 403 10.88 -8.60 -15.79
N ILE A 404 10.04 -9.62 -15.97
CA ILE A 404 10.38 -10.75 -16.86
C ILE A 404 10.60 -10.25 -18.30
N VAL A 405 9.75 -9.35 -18.78
CA VAL A 405 9.86 -8.81 -20.14
C VAL A 405 11.05 -7.85 -20.27
N GLU A 406 11.27 -6.97 -19.30
CA GLU A 406 12.42 -6.06 -19.29
C GLU A 406 13.75 -6.81 -19.33
N GLU A 407 13.93 -7.81 -18.46
CA GLU A 407 15.14 -8.63 -18.43
C GLU A 407 15.29 -9.48 -19.70
N HIS A 408 14.19 -9.91 -20.30
CA HIS A 408 14.21 -10.59 -21.59
C HIS A 408 14.74 -9.66 -22.69
N GLY A 409 14.22 -8.43 -22.77
CA GLY A 409 14.66 -7.41 -23.73
C GLY A 409 16.11 -6.98 -23.54
N ALA A 410 16.61 -7.01 -22.31
CA ALA A 410 18.01 -6.71 -21.97
C ALA A 410 18.97 -7.90 -22.17
N SER A 411 18.47 -9.11 -22.43
CA SER A 411 19.31 -10.31 -22.55
C SER A 411 19.87 -10.54 -23.96
N ASP A 412 20.83 -11.48 -24.06
CA ASP A 412 21.43 -11.89 -25.33
C ASP A 412 20.44 -12.70 -26.20
N ASP A 413 19.72 -13.64 -25.59
CA ASP A 413 18.69 -14.45 -26.27
C ASP A 413 17.31 -13.81 -26.11
N ARG A 414 16.94 -13.00 -27.11
CA ARG A 414 15.65 -12.28 -27.16
C ARG A 414 14.57 -13.07 -27.91
N SER A 415 14.77 -14.36 -28.16
CA SER A 415 13.81 -15.19 -28.90
C SER A 415 12.48 -15.36 -28.14
N PRO A 416 11.34 -15.53 -28.85
CA PRO A 416 10.06 -15.85 -28.22
C PRO A 416 10.11 -17.12 -27.36
N GLU A 417 10.92 -18.11 -27.76
CA GLU A 417 11.15 -19.35 -27.01
C GLU A 417 11.85 -19.08 -25.67
N ALA A 418 12.80 -18.14 -25.63
CA ALA A 418 13.46 -17.74 -24.39
C ALA A 418 12.51 -17.02 -23.43
N LEU A 419 11.67 -16.11 -23.94
CA LEU A 419 10.63 -15.47 -23.14
C LEU A 419 9.68 -16.53 -22.55
N ALA A 420 9.22 -17.48 -23.37
CA ALA A 420 8.35 -18.55 -22.91
C ALA A 420 8.98 -19.43 -21.81
N ARG A 421 10.29 -19.70 -21.88
CA ARG A 421 11.02 -20.41 -20.82
C ARG A 421 11.05 -19.60 -19.53
N ARG A 422 11.43 -18.32 -19.59
CA ARG A 422 11.48 -17.41 -18.42
C ARG A 422 10.11 -17.28 -17.74
N VAL A 423 9.04 -17.15 -18.52
CA VAL A 423 7.68 -17.05 -17.97
C VAL A 423 7.29 -18.33 -17.23
N ARG A 424 7.59 -19.51 -17.79
CA ARG A 424 7.34 -20.79 -17.11
C ARG A 424 8.14 -20.89 -15.80
N GLU A 425 9.41 -20.51 -15.83
CA GLU A 425 10.30 -20.54 -14.67
C GLU A 425 9.79 -19.64 -13.53
N TYR A 426 9.43 -18.39 -13.84
CA TYR A 426 9.11 -17.40 -12.82
C TYR A 426 7.64 -17.35 -12.42
N THR A 427 6.73 -17.92 -13.19
CA THR A 427 5.28 -17.84 -12.88
C THR A 427 4.63 -19.20 -12.67
N GLY A 428 5.25 -20.29 -13.15
CA GLY A 428 4.60 -21.60 -13.21
C GLY A 428 3.42 -21.68 -14.20
N PHE A 429 3.17 -20.65 -15.00
CA PHE A 429 2.22 -20.65 -16.11
C PHE A 429 2.93 -20.82 -17.45
N SER A 430 2.25 -21.39 -18.45
CA SER A 430 2.86 -21.67 -19.75
C SER A 430 2.59 -20.53 -20.73
N LEU A 431 3.61 -20.01 -21.40
CA LEU A 431 3.46 -19.11 -22.54
C LEU A 431 3.75 -19.87 -23.84
N SER A 432 2.86 -19.79 -24.83
CA SER A 432 3.12 -20.34 -26.16
C SER A 432 4.11 -19.46 -26.92
N VAL A 433 4.82 -20.03 -27.91
CA VAL A 433 5.76 -19.26 -28.73
C VAL A 433 5.04 -18.15 -29.50
N ASP A 434 3.83 -18.41 -30.01
CA ASP A 434 3.01 -17.39 -30.68
C ASP A 434 2.52 -16.31 -29.70
N GLY A 435 2.16 -16.69 -28.47
CA GLY A 435 1.83 -15.74 -27.42
C GLY A 435 3.03 -14.86 -27.06
N ALA A 436 4.23 -15.44 -26.97
CA ALA A 436 5.46 -14.68 -26.78
C ALA A 436 5.74 -13.71 -27.95
N ARG A 437 5.48 -14.12 -29.20
CA ARG A 437 5.56 -13.21 -30.36
C ARG A 437 4.57 -12.05 -30.24
N ALA A 438 3.34 -12.31 -29.78
CA ALA A 438 2.33 -11.28 -29.57
C ALA A 438 2.76 -10.26 -28.50
N VAL A 439 3.31 -10.72 -27.37
CA VAL A 439 3.85 -9.84 -26.30
C VAL A 439 5.00 -8.95 -26.80
N LEU A 440 5.83 -9.48 -27.71
CA LEU A 440 6.99 -8.78 -28.28
C LEU A 440 6.63 -7.90 -29.49
N ALA A 441 5.42 -7.98 -30.00
CA ALA A 441 4.99 -7.16 -31.12
C ALA A 441 4.89 -5.68 -30.72
N SER A 442 5.13 -4.80 -31.69
CA SER A 442 4.96 -3.36 -31.56
C SER A 442 4.21 -2.82 -32.77
N GLU A 443 3.60 -1.65 -32.60
CA GLU A 443 2.92 -0.91 -33.66
C GLU A 443 3.20 0.60 -33.53
N PRO A 444 2.95 1.39 -34.58
CA PRO A 444 2.98 2.85 -34.47
C PRO A 444 1.99 3.32 -33.41
N ASN A 445 2.40 4.26 -32.56
CA ASN A 445 1.56 4.76 -31.47
C ASN A 445 0.34 5.53 -32.02
N PRO A 446 -0.90 5.03 -31.84
CA PRO A 446 -2.09 5.70 -32.35
C PRO A 446 -2.41 7.00 -31.57
N TYR A 447 -1.81 7.20 -30.40
CA TYR A 447 -2.01 8.35 -29.51
C TYR A 447 -0.75 9.21 -29.35
N LEU A 448 0.18 9.15 -30.31
CA LEU A 448 1.44 9.89 -30.28
C LEU A 448 1.21 11.38 -29.98
N THR A 449 1.70 11.80 -28.82
CA THR A 449 1.60 13.18 -28.33
C THR A 449 3.00 13.68 -27.97
N PRO A 450 3.64 14.51 -28.81
CA PRO A 450 4.98 15.02 -28.56
C PRO A 450 5.10 15.71 -27.20
N GLY A 451 6.13 15.34 -26.44
CA GLY A 451 6.38 15.89 -25.09
C GLY A 451 5.51 15.32 -23.98
N HIS A 452 4.52 14.46 -24.27
CA HIS A 452 3.72 13.81 -23.23
C HIS A 452 4.57 12.77 -22.47
N PRO A 453 4.52 12.69 -21.13
CA PRO A 453 5.38 11.79 -20.35
C PRO A 453 5.30 10.31 -20.76
N TYR A 454 4.12 9.85 -21.20
CA TYR A 454 3.89 8.43 -21.58
C TYR A 454 3.52 8.21 -23.05
N LEU A 455 3.08 9.26 -23.76
CA LEU A 455 2.51 9.12 -25.11
C LEU A 455 3.45 9.67 -26.19
N HIS A 456 4.69 10.01 -25.84
CA HIS A 456 5.68 10.57 -26.78
C HIS A 456 6.36 9.51 -27.65
N ALA A 457 6.27 8.22 -27.31
CA ALA A 457 6.95 7.16 -28.04
C ALA A 457 6.31 6.97 -29.43
N GLU A 458 7.13 6.91 -30.48
CA GLU A 458 6.66 6.70 -31.87
C GLU A 458 6.06 5.31 -32.08
N THR A 459 6.58 4.32 -31.35
CA THR A 459 6.09 2.93 -31.37
C THR A 459 5.77 2.47 -29.97
N VAL A 460 4.71 1.69 -29.82
CA VAL A 460 4.25 1.09 -28.57
C VAL A 460 4.03 -0.41 -28.73
N PRO A 461 3.98 -1.19 -27.64
CA PRO A 461 3.55 -2.59 -27.72
C PRO A 461 2.16 -2.70 -28.36
N ARG A 462 1.98 -3.70 -29.22
CA ARG A 462 0.72 -3.85 -29.97
C ARG A 462 -0.43 -4.34 -29.08
N VAL A 463 -1.55 -3.63 -29.06
CA VAL A 463 -2.73 -3.97 -28.24
C VAL A 463 -3.96 -4.16 -29.13
N ASP A 464 -4.43 -5.40 -29.28
CA ASP A 464 -5.53 -5.69 -30.23
C ASP A 464 -6.93 -5.25 -29.73
N ASP A 465 -7.12 -5.06 -28.43
CA ASP A 465 -8.39 -4.67 -27.83
C ASP A 465 -8.24 -3.55 -26.78
N LEU A 466 -9.16 -2.58 -26.80
CA LEU A 466 -9.20 -1.49 -25.83
C LEU A 466 -7.89 -0.68 -25.77
N GLU A 467 -7.18 -0.51 -26.89
CA GLU A 467 -5.86 0.14 -26.98
C GLU A 467 -5.76 1.50 -26.27
N ALA A 468 -6.86 2.29 -26.28
CA ALA A 468 -6.96 3.59 -25.62
C ALA A 468 -6.74 3.55 -24.09
N PHE A 469 -6.82 2.36 -23.49
CA PHE A 469 -6.74 2.13 -22.06
C PHE A 469 -5.41 1.47 -21.63
N PHE A 470 -4.45 1.34 -22.56
CA PHE A 470 -3.12 0.77 -22.34
C PHE A 470 -2.04 1.78 -22.76
N ILE A 471 -1.85 2.80 -21.94
CA ILE A 471 -1.16 4.05 -22.31
C ILE A 471 0.25 4.23 -21.75
N PHE A 472 0.77 3.25 -21.00
CA PHE A 472 2.05 3.35 -20.27
C PHE A 472 3.26 2.87 -21.10
N ALA A 473 3.28 3.18 -22.40
CA ALA A 473 4.39 2.90 -23.31
C ALA A 473 4.92 1.43 -23.23
N GLU A 474 6.22 1.23 -23.03
CA GLU A 474 6.83 -0.11 -22.95
C GLU A 474 6.37 -0.94 -21.73
N GLU A 475 5.75 -0.31 -20.71
CA GLU A 475 5.19 -1.03 -19.55
C GLU A 475 3.96 -1.87 -19.94
N VAL A 476 3.35 -1.57 -21.09
CA VAL A 476 2.21 -2.33 -21.63
C VAL A 476 2.55 -3.80 -21.93
N ARG A 477 3.84 -4.15 -22.07
CA ARG A 477 4.21 -5.55 -22.32
C ARG A 477 3.91 -6.47 -21.14
N GLY A 478 3.95 -5.97 -19.90
CA GLY A 478 3.47 -6.68 -18.72
C GLY A 478 1.99 -7.05 -18.87
N ASN A 479 1.17 -6.09 -19.33
CA ASN A 479 -0.26 -6.33 -19.58
C ASN A 479 -0.50 -7.35 -20.70
N LEU A 480 0.27 -7.29 -21.78
CA LEU A 480 0.19 -8.26 -22.87
C LEU A 480 0.56 -9.66 -22.38
N LEU A 481 1.57 -9.77 -21.52
CA LEU A 481 1.92 -11.05 -20.90
C LEU A 481 0.77 -11.55 -20.02
N ALA A 482 0.17 -10.70 -19.19
CA ALA A 482 -1.01 -11.05 -18.40
C ALA A 482 -2.16 -11.58 -19.28
N ARG A 483 -2.45 -10.93 -20.42
CA ARG A 483 -3.45 -11.40 -21.40
C ARG A 483 -3.15 -12.82 -21.90
N GLN A 484 -1.89 -13.16 -22.16
CA GLN A 484 -1.51 -14.51 -22.60
C GLN A 484 -1.67 -15.56 -21.49
N LEU A 485 -1.61 -15.16 -20.22
CA LEU A 485 -1.75 -16.05 -19.06
C LEU A 485 -3.21 -16.17 -18.56
N ALA A 486 -4.08 -15.23 -18.95
CA ALA A 486 -5.45 -15.05 -18.48
C ALA A 486 -6.26 -16.35 -18.37
N ALA A 487 -6.31 -17.15 -19.43
CA ALA A 487 -7.11 -18.39 -19.45
C ALA A 487 -6.62 -19.44 -18.43
N GLN A 488 -5.31 -19.51 -18.17
CA GLN A 488 -4.76 -20.42 -17.17
C GLN A 488 -4.96 -19.91 -15.74
N GLN A 489 -5.02 -18.59 -15.58
CA GLN A 489 -5.26 -17.91 -14.31
C GLN A 489 -6.75 -17.78 -13.98
N ASN A 490 -7.65 -17.91 -14.96
CA ASN A 490 -9.07 -17.51 -14.84
C ASN A 490 -9.18 -16.04 -14.36
N VAL A 491 -8.28 -15.20 -14.87
CA VAL A 491 -8.19 -13.78 -14.54
C VAL A 491 -8.42 -12.96 -15.80
N VAL A 492 -9.20 -11.90 -15.67
CA VAL A 492 -9.44 -10.90 -16.72
C VAL A 492 -9.15 -9.51 -16.19
N TRP A 493 -8.84 -8.61 -17.12
CA TRP A 493 -8.56 -7.20 -16.88
C TRP A 493 -9.26 -6.39 -17.97
N SER A 494 -9.85 -5.25 -17.62
CA SER A 494 -10.52 -4.40 -18.60
C SER A 494 -9.68 -3.23 -19.09
N THR A 495 -8.65 -2.86 -18.34
CA THR A 495 -7.83 -1.67 -18.60
C THR A 495 -6.43 -1.87 -18.02
N ALA A 496 -5.47 -1.01 -18.38
CA ALA A 496 -4.26 -0.82 -17.60
C ALA A 496 -4.32 0.44 -16.73
N THR A 497 -5.47 1.15 -16.67
CA THR A 497 -5.68 2.38 -15.89
C THR A 497 -6.63 2.15 -14.71
N HIS A 498 -7.18 3.22 -14.12
CA HIS A 498 -8.16 3.13 -13.04
C HIS A 498 -9.59 2.93 -13.54
N THR A 499 -10.49 2.54 -12.63
CA THR A 499 -11.94 2.45 -12.89
C THR A 499 -12.75 3.21 -11.83
N HIS A 500 -13.99 3.57 -12.18
CA HIS A 500 -14.91 4.32 -11.32
C HIS A 500 -15.55 3.49 -10.17
N THR A 501 -15.12 2.24 -9.98
CA THR A 501 -15.75 1.28 -9.06
C THR A 501 -15.77 1.84 -7.63
N PRO A 502 -16.94 1.99 -6.97
CA PRO A 502 -16.99 2.43 -5.59
C PRO A 502 -16.16 1.51 -4.68
N VAL A 503 -15.34 2.11 -3.83
CA VAL A 503 -14.37 1.41 -2.96
C VAL A 503 -14.97 1.14 -1.59
N ALA A 504 -14.48 0.11 -0.90
CA ALA A 504 -14.92 -0.20 0.45
C ALA A 504 -14.39 0.84 1.45
N VAL A 505 -15.21 1.19 2.43
CA VAL A 505 -14.82 2.00 3.59
C VAL A 505 -14.99 1.12 4.82
N ILE A 506 -13.89 0.75 5.46
CA ILE A 506 -13.87 -0.14 6.61
C ILE A 506 -13.44 0.68 7.81
N THR A 507 -14.24 0.73 8.88
CA THR A 507 -13.94 1.57 10.04
C THR A 507 -13.96 0.80 11.34
N LEU A 508 -13.04 1.13 12.25
CA LEU A 508 -12.94 0.58 13.59
C LEU A 508 -12.79 1.73 14.60
N GLY A 509 -13.48 1.63 15.73
CA GLY A 509 -13.46 2.64 16.78
C GLY A 509 -14.81 2.82 17.45
N PRO A 510 -14.97 3.86 18.28
CA PRO A 510 -16.21 4.14 19.00
C PRO A 510 -17.43 4.17 18.09
N PRO A 511 -18.57 3.55 18.47
CA PRO A 511 -19.76 3.52 17.62
C PRO A 511 -20.27 4.89 17.17
N ALA A 512 -20.07 5.94 17.97
CA ALA A 512 -20.44 7.30 17.60
C ALA A 512 -19.57 7.86 16.45
N ALA A 513 -18.28 7.51 16.41
CA ALA A 513 -17.35 7.93 15.38
C ALA A 513 -17.49 7.10 14.09
N THR A 514 -17.77 5.80 14.20
CA THR A 514 -17.86 4.90 13.03
C THR A 514 -19.22 4.92 12.35
N ARG A 515 -20.32 5.20 13.08
CA ARG A 515 -21.69 5.17 12.53
C ARG A 515 -21.89 5.99 11.25
N PRO A 516 -21.36 7.22 11.12
CA PRO A 516 -21.52 8.03 9.91
C PRO A 516 -20.88 7.44 8.65
N PHE A 517 -19.94 6.50 8.79
CA PHE A 517 -19.25 5.84 7.67
C PHE A 517 -20.05 4.68 7.07
N GLY A 518 -21.18 4.30 7.69
CA GLY A 518 -22.06 3.27 7.16
C GLY A 518 -22.98 3.82 6.07
N GLY A 519 -22.83 3.32 4.84
CA GLY A 519 -23.67 3.72 3.69
C GLY A 519 -22.85 3.89 2.42
N LEU A 520 -23.43 4.57 1.43
CA LEU A 520 -22.74 5.00 0.22
C LEU A 520 -22.36 6.49 0.35
N LEU A 521 -21.06 6.76 0.34
CA LEU A 521 -20.47 8.08 0.50
C LEU A 521 -19.74 8.54 -0.77
N HIS A 522 -19.10 9.70 -0.68
CA HIS A 522 -18.07 10.19 -1.58
C HIS A 522 -16.77 10.46 -0.80
N HIS A 523 -15.60 10.44 -1.45
CA HIS A 523 -14.29 10.74 -0.82
C HIS A 523 -14.26 12.11 -0.13
N THR A 524 -14.98 13.09 -0.69
CA THR A 524 -15.17 14.40 -0.06
C THR A 524 -15.99 14.32 1.24
N GLU A 525 -16.99 13.45 1.32
CA GLU A 525 -17.76 13.21 2.54
C GLU A 525 -16.93 12.47 3.58
N LEU A 526 -16.10 11.51 3.17
CA LEU A 526 -15.12 10.83 4.01
C LEU A 526 -14.14 11.83 4.62
N GLY A 527 -13.52 12.70 3.82
CA GLY A 527 -12.62 13.74 4.32
C GLY A 527 -13.24 14.61 5.40
N ARG A 528 -14.48 15.09 5.17
CA ARG A 528 -15.21 15.88 6.17
C ARG A 528 -15.57 15.09 7.43
N LEU A 529 -15.88 13.80 7.30
CA LEU A 529 -16.20 12.94 8.44
C LEU A 529 -14.96 12.64 9.29
N MET A 530 -13.82 12.40 8.65
CA MET A 530 -12.53 12.24 9.32
C MET A 530 -12.15 13.48 10.11
N GLU A 531 -12.24 14.65 9.47
CA GLU A 531 -11.94 15.93 10.09
C GLU A 531 -12.83 16.18 11.33
N ARG A 532 -14.15 16.00 11.18
CA ARG A 532 -15.10 16.17 12.29
C ARG A 532 -14.82 15.21 13.44
N ALA A 533 -14.44 13.96 13.15
CA ALA A 533 -14.11 12.99 14.17
C ALA A 533 -12.86 13.41 14.96
N LEU A 534 -11.83 13.90 14.27
CA LEU A 534 -10.55 14.24 14.89
C LEU A 534 -10.56 15.59 15.63
N LEU A 535 -11.23 16.59 15.07
CA LEU A 535 -11.11 17.99 15.47
C LEU A 535 -12.39 18.58 16.08
N GLY A 536 -13.51 17.85 15.99
CA GLY A 536 -14.82 18.36 16.38
C GLY A 536 -15.58 19.04 15.24
N PRO A 537 -16.81 19.50 15.50
CA PRO A 537 -17.70 20.09 14.50
C PRO A 537 -17.26 21.46 13.98
#